data_AF-A0A2V6XKU2-F1
#
_entry.id   AF-A0A2V6XKU2-F1
#
_cell.length_a   1.000
_cell.length_b   1.000
_cell.length_c   1.000
_cell.angle_alpha   90.00
_cell.angle_beta   90.00
_cell.angle_gamma   90.00
#
_symmetry.space_group_name_H-M   'P 1'
#
loop_
_entity.id
_entity.type
_entity.pdbx_description
1 polymer ?
#
loop_
_entity_poly.entity_id
_entity_poly.type
_entity_poly.pdbx_seq_one_letter_code
_entity_poly.pdbx_strand_id
1 'polypeptide(L)'
;MTVLKLGLPPTLRRFFATTNCIENLIGTVRHVTRNIKRWRDGDMRRRWIGLGLLRAAERFRRIKRHGELDGLVTALGAANLLERAA
;
A
#
# COMPACT_ATOMS: atom_id res chain seq x y z
N MET A 1 -10.61 -8.23 -6.74
CA MET A 1 -10.22 -9.01 -5.55
C MET A 1 -10.61 -8.30 -4.25
N THR A 2 -11.25 -8.99 -3.29
CA THR A 2 -11.57 -8.43 -1.95
C THR A 2 -10.81 -9.22 -0.90
N VAL A 3 -10.13 -8.56 0.03
CA VAL A 3 -9.34 -9.19 1.12
C VAL A 3 -10.16 -10.22 1.92
N LEU A 4 -11.48 -10.04 1.99
CA LEU A 4 -12.42 -10.95 2.64
C LEU A 4 -12.48 -12.34 1.99
N LYS A 5 -12.19 -12.46 0.69
CA LYS A 5 -12.23 -13.72 -0.07
C LYS A 5 -10.95 -14.56 0.07
N LEU A 6 -9.90 -14.01 0.70
CA LEU A 6 -8.59 -14.64 0.81
C LEU A 6 -8.44 -15.64 1.98
N GLY A 7 -9.46 -15.83 2.81
CA GLY A 7 -9.40 -16.77 3.93
C GLY A 7 -8.34 -16.45 5.01
N LEU A 8 -7.95 -15.17 5.14
CA LEU A 8 -6.88 -14.74 6.04
C LEU A 8 -7.27 -14.86 7.53
N PRO A 9 -6.29 -15.01 8.43
CA PRO A 9 -6.52 -14.92 9.87
C PRO A 9 -7.29 -13.63 10.26
N PRO A 10 -8.21 -13.67 11.25
CA PRO A 10 -9.07 -12.52 11.58
C PRO A 10 -8.31 -11.22 11.92
N THR A 11 -7.15 -11.36 12.54
CA THR A 11 -6.21 -10.28 12.91
C THR A 11 -5.62 -9.59 11.69
N LEU A 12 -5.10 -10.38 10.75
CA LEU A 12 -4.53 -9.90 9.49
C LEU A 12 -5.62 -9.29 8.61
N ARG A 13 -6.77 -9.96 8.53
CA ARG A 13 -7.96 -9.49 7.81
C ARG A 13 -8.41 -8.13 8.32
N ARG A 14 -8.46 -7.88 9.63
CA ARG A 14 -8.88 -6.59 10.19
C ARG A 14 -7.96 -5.44 9.77
N PHE A 15 -6.65 -5.68 9.68
CA PHE A 15 -5.70 -4.67 9.22
C PHE A 15 -5.94 -4.33 7.74
N PHE A 16 -5.99 -5.36 6.89
CA PHE A 16 -6.16 -5.20 5.44
C PHE A 16 -7.61 -4.90 4.99
N ALA A 17 -8.60 -4.99 5.88
CA ALA A 17 -9.97 -4.57 5.60
C ALA A 17 -10.12 -3.05 5.45
N THR A 18 -9.12 -2.27 5.88
CA THR A 18 -9.12 -0.81 5.75
C THR A 18 -8.13 -0.35 4.70
N THR A 19 -8.44 0.75 4.03
CA THR A 19 -7.57 1.45 3.07
C THR A 19 -6.70 2.53 3.72
N ASN A 20 -6.79 2.67 5.06
CA ASN A 20 -6.14 3.72 5.85
C ASN A 20 -4.65 3.89 5.54
N CYS A 21 -3.89 2.80 5.37
CA CYS A 21 -2.46 2.89 5.07
C CYS A 21 -2.19 3.54 3.70
N ILE A 22 -2.97 3.17 2.68
CA ILE A 22 -2.86 3.70 1.32
C ILE A 22 -3.36 5.15 1.29
N GLU A 23 -4.46 5.45 1.97
CA GLU A 23 -5.01 6.81 2.06
C GLU A 23 -4.04 7.78 2.75
N ASN A 24 -3.43 7.36 3.86
CA ASN A 24 -2.41 8.16 4.55
C ASN A 24 -1.15 8.37 3.71
N LEU A 25 -0.71 7.35 2.96
CA LEU A 25 0.41 7.46 2.01
C LEU A 25 0.13 8.54 0.98
N ILE A 26 -0.99 8.41 0.27
CA ILE A 26 -1.37 9.31 -0.82
C ILE A 26 -1.65 10.71 -0.27
N GLY A 27 -2.27 10.82 0.91
CA GLY A 27 -2.47 12.09 1.61
C GLY A 27 -1.16 12.82 1.91
N THR A 28 -0.16 12.09 2.38
CA THR A 28 1.18 12.66 2.66
C THR A 28 1.87 13.11 1.38
N VAL A 29 1.86 12.29 0.33
CA VAL A 29 2.42 12.65 -0.98
C VAL A 29 1.74 13.91 -1.51
N ARG A 30 0.40 13.98 -1.50
CA ARG A 30 -0.35 15.18 -1.91
C ARG A 30 0.04 16.41 -1.10
N HIS A 31 0.21 16.25 0.22
CA HIS A 31 0.61 17.35 1.08
C HIS A 31 2.01 17.88 0.74
N VAL A 32 2.98 16.99 0.54
CA VAL A 32 4.35 17.33 0.15
C VAL A 32 4.38 18.04 -1.21
N THR A 33 3.54 17.62 -2.16
CA THR A 33 3.53 18.19 -3.52
C THR A 33 2.57 19.38 -3.71
N ARG A 34 1.80 19.78 -2.69
CA ARG A 34 0.68 20.75 -2.84
C ARG A 34 1.08 22.14 -3.35
N ASN A 35 2.32 22.54 -3.11
CA ASN A 35 2.84 23.85 -3.48
C ASN A 35 3.52 23.86 -4.86
N ILE A 36 3.67 22.71 -5.50
CA ILE A 36 4.29 22.61 -6.82
C ILE A 36 3.29 23.11 -7.86
N LYS A 37 3.53 24.30 -8.42
CA LYS A 37 2.67 24.91 -9.43
C LYS A 37 3.08 24.54 -10.86
N ARG A 38 4.34 24.15 -11.08
CA ARG A 38 4.89 23.81 -12.39
C ARG A 38 5.79 22.60 -12.27
N TRP A 39 5.42 21.51 -12.95
CA TRP A 39 6.25 20.32 -13.10
C TRP A 39 7.11 20.48 -14.35
N ARG A 40 8.42 20.18 -14.26
CA ARG A 40 9.35 20.36 -15.38
C ARG A 40 9.51 19.09 -16.21
N ASP A 41 9.89 17.99 -15.57
CA ASP A 41 10.24 16.73 -16.23
C ASP A 41 9.82 15.52 -15.39
N GLY A 42 10.17 14.31 -15.87
CA GLY A 42 9.95 13.06 -15.15
C GLY A 42 10.82 12.92 -13.90
N ASP A 43 12.04 13.46 -13.93
CA ASP A 43 12.98 13.35 -12.82
C ASP A 43 12.53 14.17 -11.61
N MET A 44 12.02 15.39 -11.84
CA MET A 44 11.39 16.21 -10.81
C MET A 44 10.22 15.46 -10.17
N ARG A 45 9.35 14.81 -10.98
CA ARG A 45 8.25 14.00 -10.46
C ARG A 45 8.75 12.86 -9.58
N ARG A 46 9.73 12.10 -10.04
CA ARG A 46 10.31 10.98 -9.28
C ARG A 46 10.91 11.44 -7.95
N ARG A 47 11.64 12.56 -7.92
CA ARG A 47 12.23 13.12 -6.69
C ARG A 47 11.16 13.54 -5.68
N TRP A 48 10.14 14.26 -6.13
CA TRP A 48 9.07 14.72 -5.23
C TRP A 48 8.19 13.58 -4.73
N ILE A 49 7.87 12.60 -5.59
CA ILE A 49 7.17 11.39 -5.16
C ILE A 49 8.04 10.60 -4.19
N GLY A 50 9.32 10.39 -4.48
CA GLY A 50 10.26 9.72 -3.59
C GLY A 50 10.36 10.38 -2.22
N LEU A 51 10.46 11.72 -2.18
CA LEU A 51 10.42 12.49 -0.93
C LEU A 51 9.10 12.29 -0.17
N GLY A 52 7.97 12.34 -0.87
CA GLY A 52 6.65 12.10 -0.28
C GLY A 52 6.52 10.69 0.32
N LEU A 53 7.05 9.68 -0.37
CA LEU A 53 7.08 8.30 0.10
C LEU A 53 7.98 8.14 1.34
N LEU A 54 9.20 8.72 1.33
CA LEU A 54 10.11 8.70 2.48
C LEU A 54 9.46 9.35 3.70
N ARG A 55 8.82 10.52 3.52
CA ARG A 55 8.13 11.22 4.60
C ARG A 55 6.93 10.43 5.15
N ALA A 56 6.21 9.72 4.29
CA ALA A 56 5.12 8.85 4.73
C ALA A 56 5.63 7.64 5.51
N ALA A 57 6.75 7.05 5.07
CA ALA A 57 7.36 5.88 5.69
C ALA A 57 7.77 6.12 7.14
N GLU A 58 8.23 7.32 7.49
CA GLU A 58 8.56 7.71 8.88
C GLU A 58 7.38 7.56 9.85
N ARG A 59 6.13 7.63 9.36
CA ARG A 59 4.93 7.51 10.20
C ARG A 59 4.34 6.11 10.20
N PHE A 60 4.85 5.20 9.36
CA PHE A 60 4.33 3.85 9.29
C PHE A 60 4.77 3.01 10.48
N ARG A 61 3.85 2.17 10.93
CA ARG A 61 4.08 1.19 11.99
C ARG A 61 4.08 -0.20 11.40
N ARG A 62 4.79 -1.13 12.05
CA ARG A 62 4.75 -2.54 11.67
C ARG A 62 3.30 -3.04 11.67
N ILE A 63 2.99 -3.87 10.68
CA ILE A 63 1.70 -4.54 10.58
C ILE A 63 1.53 -5.44 11.81
N LYS A 64 0.35 -5.38 12.43
CA LYS A 64 0.01 -6.28 13.54
C LYS A 64 0.06 -7.71 13.03
N ARG A 65 0.73 -8.60 13.77
CA ARG A 65 0.89 -10.03 13.41
C ARG A 65 1.53 -10.22 12.02
N HIS A 66 2.54 -9.40 11.69
CA HIS A 66 3.28 -9.51 10.42
C HIS A 66 3.92 -10.89 10.17
N GLY A 67 4.08 -11.76 11.18
CA GLY A 67 4.49 -13.16 10.98
C GLY A 67 3.45 -14.03 10.25
N GLU A 68 2.21 -13.57 10.11
CA GLU A 68 1.15 -14.25 9.35
C GLU A 68 1.13 -13.83 7.87
N LEU A 69 2.05 -12.95 7.42
CA LEU A 69 2.07 -12.43 6.06
C LEU A 69 2.37 -13.49 4.99
N ASP A 70 3.06 -14.57 5.33
CA ASP A 70 3.33 -15.66 4.39
C ASP A 70 2.03 -16.33 3.91
N GLY A 71 1.04 -16.43 4.81
CA GLY A 71 -0.31 -16.91 4.46
C GLY A 71 -1.01 -15.97 3.48
N LEU A 72 -0.81 -14.65 3.61
CA LEU A 72 -1.33 -13.67 2.67
C LEU A 72 -0.67 -13.81 1.29
N VAL A 73 0.65 -13.94 1.23
CA VAL A 73 1.38 -14.11 -0.04
C VAL A 73 0.93 -15.38 -0.77
N THR A 74 0.79 -16.48 -0.05
CA THR A 74 0.30 -17.75 -0.59
C THR A 74 -1.11 -17.61 -1.16
N ALA A 75 -2.02 -17.00 -0.40
CA ALA A 75 -3.40 -16.81 -0.81
C ALA A 75 -3.53 -15.87 -2.03
N LEU A 76 -2.71 -14.81 -2.09
CA LEU A 76 -2.62 -13.93 -3.25
C LEU A 76 -2.07 -14.65 -4.48
N GLY A 77 -1.03 -15.47 -4.32
CA GLY A 77 -0.46 -16.27 -5.40
C GLY A 77 -1.49 -17.21 -6.03
N ALA A 78 -2.19 -17.97 -5.20
CA ALA A 78 -3.26 -18.87 -5.66
C ALA A 78 -4.38 -18.10 -6.37
N ALA A 79 -4.84 -16.99 -5.81
CA ALA A 79 -5.89 -16.18 -6.42
C ALA A 79 -5.46 -15.56 -7.75
N ASN A 80 -4.22 -15.09 -7.87
CA ASN A 80 -3.70 -14.47 -9.09
C ASN A 80 -3.52 -15.51 -10.21
N LEU A 81 -3.18 -16.76 -9.87
CA LEU A 81 -3.16 -17.87 -10.83
C LEU A 81 -4.57 -18.19 -11.33
N LEU A 82 -5.58 -18.20 -10.45
CA LEU A 82 -6.97 -18.38 -10.83
C LEU A 82 -7.48 -17.24 -11.72
N GLU A 83 -7.14 -15.98 -11.41
CA GLU A 83 -7.51 -14.82 -12.22
C GLU A 83 -6.86 -14.83 -13.61
N ARG A 84 -5.65 -15.40 -13.76
CA ARG A 84 -4.96 -15.51 -15.06
C ARG A 84 -5.40 -16.70 -15.90
N ALA A 85 -5.98 -17.72 -15.27
CA ALA A 85 -6.48 -18.92 -15.94
C ALA A 85 -7.95 -18.79 -16.41
N ALA A 86 -8.65 -17.75 -15.93
CA ALA A 86 -10.00 -17.37 -16.35
C ALA A 86 -9.97 -16.33 -17.47
#